data_AF-A0A1S5Y2H4-F1
#
_entry.id   AF-A0A1S5Y2H4-F1
#
_cell.length_a   1.000
_cell.length_b   1.000
_cell.length_c   1.000
_cell.angle_alpha   90.00
_cell.angle_beta   90.00
_cell.angle_gamma   90.00
#
_symmetry.space_group_name_H-M   'P 1'
#
loop_
_entity.id
_entity.type
_entity.pdbx_description
1 polymer ?
#
loop_
_entity_poly.entity_id
_entity_poly.type
_entity_poly.pdbx_seq_one_letter_code
_entity_poly.pdbx_strand_id
1 'polypeptide(L)'
;MSLLKKAGSRKRKIETGEEKLHEQYKFNTEKGKVATVFASVDGGSTQTRVAIVEDSELDQLETKITETYVIPSISVAVPDERKIAPKSEDLYDIMDSSISNTSGRIDAIFHKVRLVRGTKATDVEIKENRLKSKIQKTADPTFYYNILEGLGYGTCMKYVDKIPETVEVYLGVALPPDDKNEINQKKLS
;
A
#
# COMPACT_ATOMS: atom_id res chain seq x y z
N MET A 1 -6.43 45.40 -11.01
CA MET A 1 -5.38 44.80 -10.16
C MET A 1 -5.82 43.41 -9.75
N SER A 2 -5.28 42.37 -10.40
CA SER A 2 -5.64 40.97 -10.10
C SER A 2 -4.88 40.48 -8.87
N LEU A 3 -5.61 40.05 -7.84
CA LEU A 3 -5.08 39.28 -6.72
C LEU A 3 -4.82 37.83 -7.18
N LEU A 4 -3.74 37.63 -7.92
CA LEU A 4 -3.12 36.31 -8.05
C LEU A 4 -2.49 35.97 -6.70
N LYS A 5 -3.25 35.30 -5.83
CA LYS A 5 -2.68 34.54 -4.71
C LYS A 5 -1.74 33.51 -5.33
N LYS A 6 -0.42 33.77 -5.25
CA LYS A 6 0.59 32.73 -5.40
C LYS A 6 0.24 31.63 -4.40
N ALA A 7 -0.32 30.54 -4.88
CA ALA A 7 -0.36 29.29 -4.14
C ALA A 7 1.10 28.88 -3.94
N GLY A 8 1.68 29.27 -2.80
CA GLY A 8 2.98 28.78 -2.40
C GLY A 8 2.88 27.27 -2.30
N SER A 9 3.72 26.56 -3.06
CA SER A 9 3.86 25.11 -2.95
C SER A 9 4.30 24.80 -1.51
N ARG A 10 3.36 24.45 -0.62
CA ARG A 10 3.72 23.88 0.67
C ARG A 10 4.43 22.56 0.38
N LYS A 11 5.75 22.53 0.56
CA LYS A 11 6.51 21.28 0.56
C LYS A 11 5.88 20.40 1.65
N ARG A 12 5.30 19.27 1.25
CA ARG A 12 4.83 18.24 2.19
C ARG A 12 6.01 17.82 3.05
N LYS A 13 5.79 17.72 4.36
CA LYS A 13 6.78 17.13 5.25
C LYS A 13 6.80 15.62 4.97
N ILE A 14 7.95 15.09 4.57
CA ILE A 14 8.16 13.64 4.45
C ILE A 14 7.98 13.06 5.86
N GLU A 15 7.05 12.11 5.99
CA GLU A 15 6.84 11.42 7.25
C GLU A 15 7.92 10.36 7.44
N THR A 16 8.32 10.11 8.70
CA THR A 16 9.34 9.10 9.00
C THR A 16 8.94 7.74 8.42
N GLY A 17 9.85 7.10 7.69
CA GLY A 17 9.67 5.84 6.99
C GLY A 17 9.24 5.96 5.52
N GLU A 18 8.77 7.14 5.09
CA GLU A 18 8.40 7.38 3.68
C GLU A 18 9.57 7.85 2.82
N GLU A 19 10.78 7.98 3.36
CA GLU A 19 11.94 8.51 2.65
C GLU A 19 12.18 7.76 1.34
N LYS A 20 12.02 6.43 1.37
CA LYS A 20 12.14 5.57 0.19
C LYS A 20 11.13 5.88 -0.92
N LEU A 21 9.97 6.47 -0.63
CA LEU A 21 9.01 6.86 -1.68
C LEU A 21 9.48 8.07 -2.48
N HIS A 22 10.42 8.84 -1.95
CA HIS A 22 10.95 10.05 -2.59
C HIS A 22 12.23 9.78 -3.38
N GLU A 23 12.40 8.53 -3.81
CA GLU A 23 13.45 8.08 -4.71
C GLU A 23 12.85 7.68 -6.06
N GLN A 24 13.69 7.65 -7.09
CA GLN A 24 13.31 7.20 -8.43
C GLN A 24 13.56 5.71 -8.57
N TYR A 25 12.56 4.97 -9.05
CA TYR A 25 12.63 3.52 -9.20
C TYR A 25 12.48 3.11 -10.67
N LYS A 26 13.30 2.16 -11.10
CA LYS A 26 13.19 1.52 -12.40
C LYS A 26 12.64 0.12 -12.23
N PHE A 27 11.32 0.00 -12.25
CA PHE A 27 10.64 -1.28 -12.08
C PHE A 27 10.88 -2.19 -13.28
N ASN A 28 11.89 -3.04 -13.18
CA ASN A 28 12.17 -4.10 -14.14
C ASN A 28 11.74 -5.43 -13.56
N THR A 29 10.82 -6.11 -14.24
CA THR A 29 10.36 -7.44 -13.85
C THR A 29 11.27 -8.52 -14.44
N GLU A 30 11.72 -9.44 -13.60
CA GLU A 30 12.49 -10.61 -13.97
C GLU A 30 11.54 -11.77 -14.30
N LYS A 31 11.33 -12.01 -15.60
CA LYS A 31 10.43 -13.05 -16.11
C LYS A 31 10.82 -14.44 -15.61
N GLY A 32 9.82 -15.23 -15.25
CA GLY A 32 9.94 -16.61 -14.75
C GLY A 32 10.43 -16.71 -13.31
N LYS A 33 10.87 -15.61 -12.69
CA LYS A 33 11.34 -15.63 -11.30
C LYS A 33 10.17 -15.63 -10.33
N VAL A 34 10.20 -16.60 -9.43
CA VAL A 34 9.30 -16.70 -8.28
C VAL A 34 10.11 -16.43 -7.03
N ALA A 35 9.60 -15.57 -6.14
CA ALA A 35 10.16 -15.37 -4.81
C ALA A 35 9.10 -15.68 -3.75
N THR A 36 9.53 -16.29 -2.65
CA THR A 36 8.68 -16.58 -1.50
C THR A 36 9.09 -15.67 -0.35
N VAL A 37 8.15 -14.93 0.21
CA VAL A 37 8.41 -13.93 1.25
C VAL A 37 7.47 -14.08 2.44
N PHE A 38 7.98 -13.73 3.61
CA PHE A 38 7.23 -13.51 4.83
C PHE A 38 7.01 -12.01 4.98
N ALA A 39 5.75 -11.59 5.00
CA ALA A 39 5.39 -10.19 5.10
C ALA A 39 4.56 -9.92 6.35
N SER A 40 4.93 -8.88 7.10
CA SER A 40 4.12 -8.34 8.18
C SER A 40 3.59 -6.96 7.80
N VAL A 41 2.29 -6.73 7.98
CA VAL A 41 1.64 -5.47 7.61
C VAL A 41 0.93 -4.86 8.80
N ASP A 42 1.22 -3.58 9.06
CA ASP A 42 0.48 -2.71 9.97
C ASP A 42 -0.34 -1.69 9.15
N GLY A 43 -1.65 -1.94 9.04
CA GLY A 43 -2.62 -1.09 8.34
C GLY A 43 -3.10 0.07 9.21
N GLY A 44 -2.22 1.03 9.49
CA GLY A 44 -2.54 2.24 10.21
C GLY A 44 -3.51 3.16 9.44
N SER A 45 -4.12 4.13 10.14
CA SER A 45 -5.03 5.10 9.49
C SER A 45 -4.30 6.20 8.72
N THR A 46 -3.04 6.47 9.07
CA THR A 46 -2.19 7.49 8.44
C THR A 46 -1.20 6.85 7.47
N GLN A 47 -0.51 5.81 7.93
CA GLN A 47 0.53 5.10 7.20
C GLN A 47 0.30 3.60 7.30
N THR A 48 0.58 2.92 6.18
CA THR A 48 0.65 1.46 6.15
C THR A 48 2.12 1.09 6.11
N ARG A 49 2.54 0.24 7.04
CA ARG A 49 3.92 -0.23 7.13
C ARG A 49 3.97 -1.70 6.78
N VAL A 50 4.99 -2.09 6.04
CA VAL A 50 5.24 -3.48 5.68
C VAL A 50 6.70 -3.82 5.92
N ALA A 51 6.97 -4.97 6.53
CA ALA A 51 8.29 -5.60 6.48
C ALA A 51 8.19 -6.82 5.56
N ILE A 52 9.21 -7.03 4.72
CA ILE A 52 9.25 -8.15 3.76
C ILE A 52 10.61 -8.84 3.88
N VAL A 53 10.56 -10.11 4.30
CA VAL A 53 11.74 -10.95 4.52
C VAL A 53 11.65 -12.16 3.59
N GLU A 54 12.70 -12.42 2.83
CA GLU A 54 12.80 -13.64 2.02
C GLU A 54 13.10 -14.86 2.90
N ASP A 55 12.75 -16.05 2.40
CA ASP A 55 13.11 -17.31 3.06
C ASP A 55 14.61 -17.44 3.32
N SER A 56 15.42 -16.97 2.36
CA SER A 56 16.89 -16.92 2.45
C SER A 56 17.43 -15.95 3.52
N GLU A 57 16.59 -15.06 4.05
CA GLU A 57 16.95 -14.02 5.01
C GLU A 57 16.46 -14.33 6.43
N LEU A 58 15.80 -15.47 6.64
CA LEU A 58 15.19 -15.82 7.94
C LEU A 58 16.20 -15.90 9.09
N ASP A 59 17.44 -16.29 8.83
CA ASP A 59 18.51 -16.30 9.84
C ASP A 59 18.85 -14.88 10.36
N GLN A 60 18.43 -13.84 9.64
CA GLN A 60 18.62 -12.43 9.99
C GLN A 60 17.30 -11.72 10.31
N LEU A 61 16.24 -12.48 10.62
CA LEU A 61 14.89 -11.97 10.79
C LEU A 61 14.81 -10.75 11.72
N GLU A 62 15.50 -10.77 12.86
CA GLU A 62 15.46 -9.67 13.83
C GLU A 62 15.95 -8.34 13.25
N THR A 63 16.97 -8.38 12.38
CA THR A 63 17.46 -7.18 11.70
C THR A 63 16.55 -6.83 10.54
N LYS A 64 16.18 -7.81 9.72
CA LYS A 64 15.43 -7.60 8.48
C LYS A 64 13.99 -7.13 8.70
N ILE A 65 13.35 -7.56 9.79
CA ILE A 65 12.00 -7.10 10.13
C ILE A 65 11.94 -5.62 10.51
N THR A 66 13.08 -5.01 10.90
CA THR A 66 13.17 -3.56 11.16
C THR A 66 13.27 -2.74 9.89
N GLU A 67 13.61 -3.35 8.75
CA GLU A 67 13.57 -2.71 7.44
C GLU A 67 12.12 -2.62 6.96
N THR A 68 11.40 -1.62 7.45
CA THR A 68 10.01 -1.37 7.07
C THR A 68 9.92 -0.46 5.86
N TYR A 69 9.05 -0.80 4.92
CA TYR A 69 8.60 0.07 3.85
C TYR A 69 7.28 0.72 4.25
N VAL A 70 7.11 2.00 3.95
CA VAL A 70 5.94 2.76 4.38
C VAL A 70 5.26 3.37 3.18
N ILE A 71 3.92 3.30 3.15
CA ILE A 71 3.08 4.02 2.20
C ILE A 71 2.03 4.88 2.94
N PRO A 72 1.57 6.00 2.35
CA PRO A 72 0.42 6.73 2.86
C PRO A 72 -0.81 5.81 2.85
N SER A 73 -1.65 5.86 3.89
CA SER A 73 -2.89 5.06 3.97
C SER A 73 -4.09 5.71 3.29
N ILE A 74 -3.94 6.96 2.85
CA ILE A 74 -4.95 7.68 2.10
C ILE A 74 -4.77 7.38 0.62
N SER A 75 -5.86 7.03 -0.05
CA SER A 75 -5.90 6.84 -1.51
C SER A 75 -7.14 7.48 -2.10
N VAL A 76 -7.18 7.56 -3.42
CA VAL A 76 -8.38 7.94 -4.18
C VAL A 76 -8.70 6.81 -5.15
N ALA A 77 -9.95 6.35 -5.17
CA ALA A 77 -10.41 5.39 -6.16
C ALA A 77 -10.76 6.11 -7.46
N VAL A 78 -10.10 5.72 -8.55
CA VAL A 78 -10.33 6.28 -9.88
C VAL A 78 -11.25 5.32 -10.63
N PRO A 79 -12.49 5.72 -10.98
CA PRO A 79 -13.48 4.81 -11.55
C PRO A 79 -13.28 4.53 -13.05
N ASP A 80 -12.35 5.24 -13.69
CA ASP A 80 -12.14 5.20 -15.14
C ASP A 80 -10.65 5.10 -15.50
N GLU A 81 -10.38 5.03 -16.81
CA GLU A 81 -9.06 4.88 -17.39
C GLU A 81 -8.38 6.22 -17.68
N ARG A 82 -8.81 7.32 -17.06
CA ARG A 82 -8.21 8.64 -17.30
C ARG A 82 -6.71 8.60 -16.94
N LYS A 83 -5.88 9.22 -17.78
CA LYS A 83 -4.45 9.37 -17.50
C LYS A 83 -4.26 10.49 -16.48
N ILE A 84 -3.53 10.20 -15.41
CA ILE A 84 -3.14 11.18 -14.39
C ILE A 84 -1.63 11.36 -14.52
N ALA A 85 -1.21 12.54 -14.95
CA ALA A 85 0.22 12.83 -15.15
C ALA A 85 0.91 12.91 -13.79
N PRO A 86 2.07 12.25 -13.61
CA PRO A 86 2.85 12.41 -12.39
C PRO A 86 3.54 13.78 -12.36
N LYS A 87 3.87 14.26 -11.15
CA LYS A 87 4.63 15.52 -10.97
C LYS A 87 6.13 15.35 -11.18
N SER A 88 6.65 14.15 -10.96
CA SER A 88 8.04 13.77 -11.15
C SER A 88 8.15 12.26 -11.41
N GLU A 89 9.37 11.73 -11.43
CA GLU A 89 9.65 10.28 -11.52
C GLU A 89 9.79 9.61 -10.14
N ASP A 90 9.66 10.36 -9.05
CA ASP A 90 9.72 9.82 -7.70
C ASP A 90 8.54 8.87 -7.46
N LEU A 91 8.76 7.77 -6.73
CA LEU A 91 7.72 6.76 -6.49
C LEU A 91 6.43 7.36 -5.92
N TYR A 92 6.57 8.29 -4.97
CA TYR A 92 5.47 9.03 -4.35
C TYR A 92 4.59 9.78 -5.36
N ASP A 93 5.16 10.23 -6.47
CA ASP A 93 4.46 11.00 -7.51
C ASP A 93 3.87 10.13 -8.61
N ILE A 94 4.25 8.85 -8.68
CA ILE A 94 3.78 7.92 -9.72
C ILE A 94 2.80 6.86 -9.19
N MET A 95 2.53 6.82 -7.87
CA MET A 95 1.69 5.80 -7.22
C MET A 95 0.29 5.67 -7.86
N ASP A 96 0.09 4.60 -8.63
CA ASP A 96 -1.13 4.29 -9.38
C ASP A 96 -1.23 2.77 -9.54
N SER A 97 -2.13 2.16 -8.78
CA SER A 97 -2.23 0.71 -8.61
C SER A 97 -3.58 0.20 -9.13
N SER A 98 -3.57 -0.98 -9.76
CA SER A 98 -4.79 -1.72 -10.07
C SER A 98 -4.82 -3.00 -9.26
N ILE A 99 -5.87 -3.17 -8.45
CA ILE A 99 -6.08 -4.35 -7.63
C ILE A 99 -7.28 -5.10 -8.19
N SER A 100 -7.11 -6.40 -8.43
CA SER A 100 -8.17 -7.27 -8.93
C SER A 100 -8.26 -8.53 -8.08
N ASN A 101 -9.49 -8.90 -7.70
CA ASN A 101 -9.80 -10.16 -7.04
C ASN A 101 -10.15 -11.21 -8.10
N THR A 102 -9.38 -12.29 -8.14
CA THR A 102 -9.51 -13.36 -9.13
C THR A 102 -10.24 -14.59 -8.60
N SER A 103 -10.72 -14.58 -7.35
CA SER A 103 -11.37 -15.74 -6.71
C SER A 103 -12.74 -16.10 -7.29
N GLY A 104 -13.38 -15.20 -8.04
CA GLY A 104 -14.73 -15.40 -8.59
C GLY A 104 -15.86 -15.39 -7.56
N ARG A 105 -15.57 -15.09 -6.28
CA ARG A 105 -16.57 -14.99 -5.22
C ARG A 105 -17.47 -13.77 -5.43
N ILE A 106 -18.78 -13.99 -5.40
CA ILE A 106 -19.80 -12.93 -5.55
C ILE A 106 -19.86 -12.05 -4.30
N ASP A 107 -19.57 -12.60 -3.13
CA ASP A 107 -19.58 -11.92 -1.83
C ASP A 107 -18.22 -11.28 -1.47
N ALA A 108 -17.38 -11.03 -2.47
CA ALA A 108 -16.08 -10.42 -2.26
C ALA A 108 -16.20 -8.97 -1.78
N ILE A 109 -15.38 -8.58 -0.80
CA ILE A 109 -15.31 -7.19 -0.28
C ILE A 109 -14.98 -6.18 -1.39
N PHE A 110 -14.23 -6.61 -2.39
CA PHE A 110 -13.98 -5.86 -3.63
C PHE A 110 -13.73 -6.83 -4.79
N HIS A 111 -14.04 -6.37 -6.01
CA HIS A 111 -13.77 -7.12 -7.25
C HIS A 111 -12.58 -6.53 -8.02
N LYS A 112 -12.64 -5.25 -8.36
CA LYS A 112 -11.57 -4.53 -9.03
C LYS A 112 -11.59 -3.07 -8.59
N VAL A 113 -10.41 -2.49 -8.38
CA VAL A 113 -10.27 -1.06 -8.09
C VAL A 113 -8.97 -0.53 -8.70
N ARG A 114 -9.00 0.71 -9.19
CA ARG A 114 -7.80 1.49 -9.47
C ARG A 114 -7.65 2.54 -8.39
N LEU A 115 -6.49 2.59 -7.76
CA LEU A 115 -6.19 3.47 -6.65
C LEU A 115 -4.99 4.34 -6.99
N VAL A 116 -5.09 5.62 -6.68
CA VAL A 116 -3.96 6.55 -6.75
C VAL A 116 -3.64 7.07 -5.36
N ARG A 117 -2.35 7.31 -5.11
CA ARG A 117 -1.82 7.85 -3.86
C ARG A 117 -0.85 8.99 -4.12
N GLY A 118 -0.31 9.52 -3.04
CA GLY A 118 0.70 10.57 -3.08
C GLY A 118 0.20 11.81 -3.81
N THR A 119 1.02 12.38 -4.70
CA THR A 119 0.60 13.60 -5.42
C THR A 119 -0.45 13.35 -6.50
N LYS A 120 -0.57 12.13 -7.04
CA LYS A 120 -1.66 11.81 -7.97
C LYS A 120 -3.02 11.91 -7.31
N ALA A 121 -3.13 11.56 -6.03
CA ALA A 121 -4.38 11.70 -5.28
C ALA A 121 -4.79 13.17 -5.10
N THR A 122 -3.85 14.12 -5.05
CA THR A 122 -4.19 15.55 -4.88
C THR A 122 -4.80 16.19 -6.12
N ASP A 123 -4.53 15.63 -7.29
CA ASP A 123 -4.88 16.23 -8.58
C ASP A 123 -6.19 15.65 -9.15
N VAL A 124 -6.73 14.63 -8.48
CA VAL A 124 -7.98 13.97 -8.83
C VAL A 124 -9.02 14.49 -7.86
N GLU A 125 -9.89 15.42 -8.30
CA GLU A 125 -10.97 16.03 -7.50
C GLU A 125 -12.08 15.01 -7.11
N ILE A 126 -11.69 13.90 -6.52
CA ILE A 126 -12.54 12.78 -6.11
C ILE A 126 -12.35 12.60 -4.59
N LYS A 127 -13.39 12.08 -3.95
CA LYS A 127 -13.39 11.79 -2.52
C LYS A 127 -12.29 10.78 -2.17
N GLU A 128 -11.49 11.13 -1.16
CA GLU A 128 -10.46 10.26 -0.61
C GLU A 128 -11.06 9.06 0.14
N ASN A 129 -10.41 7.92 -0.02
CA ASN A 129 -10.55 6.74 0.83
C ASN A 129 -9.66 6.91 2.05
N ARG A 130 -10.27 6.81 3.23
CA ARG A 130 -9.59 6.90 4.52
C ARG A 130 -10.14 5.85 5.45
N LEU A 131 -9.25 5.12 6.11
CA LEU A 131 -9.63 4.24 7.21
C LEU A 131 -10.23 5.08 8.34
N LYS A 132 -11.50 4.83 8.65
CA LYS A 132 -12.20 5.51 9.73
C LYS A 132 -11.99 4.75 11.04
N SER A 133 -11.57 5.45 12.09
CA SER A 133 -11.25 4.87 13.40
C SER A 133 -12.43 4.24 14.14
N LYS A 134 -13.67 4.42 13.67
CA LYS A 134 -14.90 4.00 14.35
C LYS A 134 -15.62 2.82 13.68
N ILE A 135 -15.05 2.27 12.61
CA ILE A 135 -15.61 1.14 11.86
C ILE A 135 -14.66 -0.04 12.07
N GLN A 136 -15.19 -1.26 12.17
CA GLN A 136 -14.35 -2.45 12.15
C GLN A 136 -13.51 -2.45 10.86
N LYS A 137 -12.17 -2.44 10.96
CA LYS A 137 -11.33 -2.26 9.77
C LYS A 137 -11.54 -3.38 8.76
N THR A 138 -11.83 -4.58 9.22
CA THR A 138 -12.10 -5.75 8.36
C THR A 138 -13.40 -5.64 7.56
N ALA A 139 -14.28 -4.69 7.88
CA ALA A 139 -15.48 -4.41 7.08
C ALA A 139 -15.25 -3.33 6.02
N ASP A 140 -14.12 -2.61 6.06
CA ASP A 140 -13.81 -1.51 5.15
C ASP A 140 -12.87 -2.01 4.03
N PRO A 141 -13.27 -1.93 2.73
CA PRO A 141 -12.39 -2.32 1.63
C PRO A 141 -11.06 -1.55 1.61
N THR A 142 -11.02 -0.33 2.15
CA THR A 142 -9.80 0.48 2.26
C THR A 142 -8.72 -0.23 3.06
N PHE A 143 -9.08 -1.05 4.05
CA PHE A 143 -8.13 -1.82 4.84
C PHE A 143 -7.37 -2.82 3.97
N TYR A 144 -8.11 -3.56 3.14
CA TYR A 144 -7.54 -4.53 2.21
C TYR A 144 -6.71 -3.85 1.12
N TYR A 145 -7.18 -2.72 0.61
CA TYR A 145 -6.41 -1.92 -0.35
C TYR A 145 -5.07 -1.48 0.20
N ASN A 146 -5.06 -0.98 1.45
CA ASN A 146 -3.82 -0.59 2.13
C ASN A 146 -2.87 -1.77 2.28
N ILE A 147 -3.37 -2.95 2.69
CA ILE A 147 -2.53 -4.15 2.79
C ILE A 147 -1.92 -4.52 1.44
N LEU A 148 -2.73 -4.58 0.39
CA LEU A 148 -2.31 -5.03 -0.94
C LEU A 148 -1.35 -4.03 -1.60
N GLU A 149 -1.61 -2.73 -1.50
CA GLU A 149 -0.66 -1.71 -1.98
C GLU A 149 0.60 -1.67 -1.13
N GLY A 150 0.48 -1.85 0.20
CA GLY A 150 1.63 -1.98 1.09
C GLY A 150 2.56 -3.09 0.62
N LEU A 151 2.02 -4.29 0.40
CA LEU A 151 2.77 -5.41 -0.17
C LEU A 151 3.35 -5.08 -1.54
N GLY A 152 2.54 -4.58 -2.48
CA GLY A 152 2.98 -4.29 -3.84
C GLY A 152 4.13 -3.27 -3.89
N TYR A 153 3.96 -2.11 -3.26
CA TYR A 153 5.02 -1.09 -3.21
C TYR A 153 6.22 -1.55 -2.37
N GLY A 154 6.00 -2.26 -1.27
CA GLY A 154 7.07 -2.85 -0.46
C GLY A 154 7.93 -3.82 -1.27
N THR A 155 7.30 -4.69 -2.05
CA THR A 155 8.00 -5.60 -2.98
C THR A 155 8.79 -4.82 -4.02
N CYS A 156 8.17 -3.82 -4.66
CA CYS A 156 8.86 -2.94 -5.61
C CYS A 156 10.07 -2.23 -5.00
N MET A 157 9.98 -1.79 -3.74
CA MET A 157 11.07 -1.14 -3.01
C MET A 157 12.14 -2.12 -2.49
N LYS A 158 11.80 -3.39 -2.25
CA LYS A 158 12.76 -4.43 -1.87
C LYS A 158 13.60 -4.88 -3.07
N TYR A 159 12.93 -5.10 -4.19
CA TYR A 159 13.53 -5.66 -5.41
C TYR A 159 13.75 -4.62 -6.50
N VAL A 160 14.12 -3.38 -6.12
CA VAL A 160 14.19 -2.17 -6.98
C VAL A 160 14.67 -2.43 -8.40
N ASP A 161 15.72 -3.23 -8.57
CA ASP A 161 16.34 -3.49 -9.87
C ASP A 161 15.78 -4.70 -10.62
N LYS A 162 15.24 -5.69 -9.91
CA LYS A 162 14.85 -7.01 -10.46
C LYS A 162 13.68 -7.60 -9.68
N ILE A 163 12.49 -7.06 -9.93
CA ILE A 163 11.25 -7.49 -9.28
C ILE A 163 10.90 -8.89 -9.80
N PRO A 164 10.74 -9.91 -8.94
CA PRO A 164 10.25 -11.22 -9.35
C PRO A 164 8.91 -11.10 -10.09
N GLU A 165 8.71 -11.87 -11.16
CA GLU A 165 7.43 -11.90 -11.88
C GLU A 165 6.29 -12.40 -10.97
N THR A 166 6.59 -13.32 -10.06
CA THR A 166 5.64 -13.80 -9.05
C THR A 166 6.26 -13.71 -7.67
N VAL A 167 5.47 -13.21 -6.71
CA VAL A 167 5.84 -13.19 -5.29
C VAL A 167 4.75 -13.93 -4.50
N GLU A 168 5.15 -15.02 -3.87
CA GLU A 168 4.32 -15.78 -2.95
C GLU A 168 4.48 -15.21 -1.54
N VAL A 169 3.37 -14.88 -0.89
CA VAL A 169 3.40 -14.12 0.37
C VAL A 169 2.78 -14.93 1.51
N TYR A 170 3.56 -15.22 2.54
CA TYR A 170 3.08 -15.61 3.86
C TYR A 170 2.80 -14.34 4.67
N LEU A 171 1.52 -14.05 4.88
CA LEU A 171 1.07 -12.74 5.39
C LEU A 171 0.66 -12.78 6.86
N GLY A 172 1.31 -11.95 7.68
CA GLY A 172 0.83 -11.54 9.00
C GLY A 172 0.29 -10.11 8.97
N VAL A 173 -0.89 -9.87 9.54
CA VAL A 173 -1.52 -8.54 9.60
C VAL A 173 -1.82 -8.16 11.04
N ALA A 174 -1.39 -6.97 11.46
CA ALA A 174 -1.79 -6.40 12.73
C ALA A 174 -3.23 -5.86 12.66
N LEU A 175 -4.10 -6.34 13.54
CA LEU A 175 -5.44 -5.81 13.73
C LEU A 175 -5.51 -5.04 15.06
N PRO A 176 -6.24 -3.91 15.11
CA PRO A 176 -6.61 -3.27 16.36
C PRO A 176 -7.25 -4.27 17.35
N PRO A 177 -7.06 -4.09 18.66
CA PRO A 177 -7.67 -4.95 19.68
C PRO A 177 -9.20 -5.05 19.58
N ASP A 178 -9.85 -3.99 19.09
CA ASP A 178 -11.31 -3.88 18.95
C ASP A 178 -11.85 -4.55 17.68
N ASP A 179 -10.97 -4.98 16.75
CA ASP A 179 -11.32 -5.70 15.51
C ASP A 179 -11.37 -7.23 15.71
N LYS A 180 -11.44 -7.70 16.95
CA LYS A 180 -11.64 -9.12 17.27
C LYS A 180 -13.07 -9.52 16.94
N ASN A 181 -13.27 -10.09 15.76
CA ASN A 181 -14.52 -10.78 15.43
C ASN A 181 -14.79 -11.92 16.43
N GLU A 182 -16.04 -12.05 16.88
CA GLU A 182 -16.55 -13.11 17.78
C GLU A 182 -16.33 -14.55 17.26
N ILE A 183 -15.91 -14.70 16.00
CA ILE A 183 -15.65 -15.99 15.34
C ILE A 183 -14.52 -16.78 16.02
N ASN A 184 -13.59 -16.12 16.73
CA ASN A 184 -12.48 -16.80 17.41
C ASN A 184 -12.79 -17.28 18.84
N GLN A 185 -13.98 -17.02 19.38
CA GLN A 185 -14.33 -17.47 20.75
C GLN A 185 -14.99 -18.85 20.80
N LYS A 186 -15.69 -19.28 19.74
CA LYS A 186 -16.43 -20.56 19.73
C LYS A 186 -15.57 -21.83 19.59
N LYS A 187 -14.25 -21.71 19.47
CA LYS A 187 -13.33 -22.87 19.40
C LYS A 187 -12.46 -23.07 20.64
N LEU A 188 -12.62 -22.25 21.67
CA LEU A 188 -11.79 -22.31 22.90
C LEU A 188 -12.60 -22.34 24.20
N SER A 189 -13.92 -22.54 24.11
CA SER A 189 -14.81 -22.81 25.25
C SER A 189 -15.35 -24.22 25.20
#